data_AF-A0A7K9CP78-F1
#
_entry.id   AF-A0A7K9CP78-F1
#
_cell.length_a   1.000
_cell.length_b   1.000
_cell.length_c   1.000
_cell.angle_alpha   90.00
_cell.angle_beta   90.00
_cell.angle_gamma   90.00
#
_symmetry.space_group_name_H-M   'P 1'
#
loop_
_entity.id
_entity.type
_entity.pdbx_description
1 polymer ?
#
loop_
_entity_poly.entity_id
_entity_poly.type
_entity_poly.pdbx_seq_one_letter_code
_entity_poly.pdbx_strand_id
1 'polypeptide(L)'
;DYVVVKMIPDNRLPPRHLHSVHTGKTFAVIKWESPYDAPDQDMLYAVAVKDLVRKTDRIYKVKTRNSTVEYTIKKLEPGGKYHVIVQLGNMSKESSMKINTVPLSAPDALKIITENDHILLFWKSLALKESNFNESRGYEIHMFDSLMNITAYLGNTTENFFKVSNLKIGHNYSFSVQARCLYSGQMCGEPATLLYDELGTGEDSSVARSGRSTDVAAIVVPVLFLLLVTLGIGFVLLYMRHRRLQNSFTAFANSHYSSRLGSAIFSSGDDLGDEDDEAPMITGFSDDVPMVIA
;
A
#
# COMPACT_ATOMS: atom_id res chain seq x y z
N ASP A 1 -7.72 -27.39 58.33
CA ASP A 1 -6.29 -27.53 58.05
C ASP A 1 -6.05 -28.13 56.67
N TYR A 2 -5.72 -27.30 55.69
CA TYR A 2 -5.29 -27.77 54.39
C TYR A 2 -3.78 -28.00 54.44
N VAL A 3 -3.37 -29.26 54.44
CA VAL A 3 -1.95 -29.63 54.34
C VAL A 3 -1.50 -29.30 52.92
N VAL A 4 -0.78 -28.19 52.77
CA VAL A 4 -0.03 -27.89 51.55
C VAL A 4 1.11 -28.89 51.49
N VAL A 5 0.93 -29.96 50.72
CA VAL A 5 1.98 -30.95 50.45
C VAL A 5 3.06 -30.24 49.65
N LYS A 6 4.10 -29.79 50.34
CA LYS A 6 5.33 -29.29 49.73
C LYS A 6 6.01 -30.49 49.08
N MET A 7 5.71 -30.75 47.80
CA MET A 7 6.47 -31.72 47.02
C MET A 7 7.94 -31.31 47.11
N ILE A 8 8.76 -32.16 47.73
CA ILE A 8 10.22 -31.99 47.73
C ILE A 8 10.60 -32.23 46.27
N PRO A 9 10.97 -31.19 45.52
CA PRO A 9 11.20 -31.36 44.11
C PRO A 9 12.51 -32.12 43.98
N ASP A 10 12.46 -33.24 43.26
CA ASP A 10 13.66 -33.87 42.73
C ASP A 10 14.43 -32.77 41.96
N ASN A 11 15.74 -32.65 42.18
CA ASN A 11 16.64 -31.65 41.54
C ASN A 11 16.81 -31.93 40.02
N ARG A 12 15.74 -32.40 39.37
CA ARG A 12 15.67 -32.92 38.02
C ARG A 12 14.44 -32.45 37.26
N LEU A 13 13.65 -31.51 37.77
CA LEU A 13 12.49 -30.98 37.04
C LEU A 13 12.90 -29.88 36.04
N PRO A 14 12.45 -29.95 34.78
CA PRO A 14 12.71 -28.91 33.79
C PRO A 14 11.77 -27.71 34.01
N PRO A 15 12.10 -26.53 33.44
CA PRO A 15 11.16 -25.42 33.34
C PRO A 15 9.86 -25.86 32.66
N ARG A 16 8.72 -25.41 33.18
CA ARG A 16 7.39 -25.81 32.70
C ARG A 16 6.87 -24.81 31.66
N HIS A 17 5.97 -25.29 30.80
CA HIS A 17 5.19 -24.47 29.86
C HIS A 17 6.01 -23.46 29.04
N LEU A 18 7.19 -23.86 28.54
CA LEU A 18 8.00 -23.01 27.68
C LEU A 18 7.25 -22.79 26.35
N HIS A 19 6.85 -21.55 26.07
CA HIS A 19 6.16 -21.15 24.84
C HIS A 19 6.64 -19.77 24.33
N SER A 20 6.42 -19.52 23.04
CA SER A 20 6.69 -18.20 22.45
C SER A 20 5.43 -17.35 22.60
N VAL A 21 5.59 -16.13 23.10
CA VAL A 21 4.49 -15.16 23.25
C VAL A 21 4.36 -14.34 21.97
N HIS A 22 5.50 -13.85 21.48
CA HIS A 22 5.56 -13.04 20.28
C HIS A 22 6.90 -13.20 19.60
N THR A 23 6.91 -13.32 18.28
CA THR A 23 8.14 -13.43 17.49
C THR A 23 8.13 -12.36 16.41
N GLY A 24 9.19 -11.55 16.38
CA GLY A 24 9.42 -10.54 15.36
C GLY A 24 10.48 -10.99 14.35
N LYS A 25 10.99 -10.03 13.56
CA LYS A 25 12.05 -10.27 12.56
C LYS A 25 13.40 -10.53 13.21
N THR A 26 13.74 -9.80 14.26
CA THR A 26 15.08 -9.83 14.89
C THR A 26 15.04 -10.16 16.39
N PHE A 27 13.87 -10.52 16.91
CA PHE A 27 13.68 -10.86 18.32
C PHE A 27 12.55 -11.86 18.52
N ALA A 28 12.56 -12.53 19.67
CA ALA A 28 11.48 -13.40 20.12
C ALA A 28 11.29 -13.25 21.63
N VAL A 29 10.04 -13.12 22.06
CA VAL A 29 9.63 -13.12 23.45
C VAL A 29 9.18 -14.54 23.80
N ILE A 30 9.88 -15.13 24.76
CA ILE A 30 9.60 -16.47 25.27
C ILE A 30 9.18 -16.36 26.74
N LYS A 31 8.33 -17.29 27.15
CA LYS A 31 7.81 -17.35 28.51
C LYS A 31 7.82 -18.78 29.01
N TRP A 32 8.18 -18.95 30.27
CA TRP A 32 8.17 -20.24 30.94
C TRP A 32 7.84 -20.07 32.42
N GLU A 33 7.48 -21.18 33.03
CA GLU A 33 7.25 -21.29 34.45
C GLU A 33 8.40 -22.03 35.13
N SER A 34 8.65 -21.63 36.36
CA SER A 34 9.54 -22.27 37.29
C SER A 34 9.15 -23.74 37.50
N PRO A 35 10.13 -24.64 37.68
CA PRO A 35 9.86 -25.99 38.18
C PRO A 35 9.19 -25.99 39.57
N TYR A 36 9.36 -24.90 40.33
CA TYR A 36 8.86 -24.71 41.69
C TYR A 36 7.67 -23.75 41.73
N ASP A 37 6.62 -24.11 42.46
CA ASP A 37 5.40 -23.29 42.55
C ASP A 37 5.60 -21.99 43.32
N ALA A 38 6.45 -22.02 44.36
CA ALA A 38 6.83 -20.86 45.16
C ALA A 38 8.36 -20.83 45.36
N PRO A 39 9.11 -20.24 44.41
CA PRO A 39 10.55 -20.08 44.56
C PRO A 39 10.89 -19.18 45.74
N ASP A 40 11.66 -19.70 46.68
CA ASP A 40 12.15 -19.01 47.88
C ASP A 40 13.54 -18.39 47.69
N GLN A 41 14.22 -18.72 46.59
CA GLN A 41 15.56 -18.26 46.24
C GLN A 41 15.66 -17.73 44.80
N ASP A 42 16.76 -17.02 44.53
CA ASP A 42 17.11 -16.59 43.17
C ASP A 42 17.37 -17.79 42.27
N MET A 43 16.57 -17.92 41.21
CA MET A 43 16.77 -18.92 40.17
C MET A 43 17.64 -18.36 39.05
N LEU A 44 18.63 -19.14 38.61
CA LEU A 44 19.54 -18.80 37.53
C LEU A 44 19.29 -19.71 36.33
N TYR A 45 18.64 -19.22 35.29
CA TYR A 45 18.40 -19.97 34.06
C TYR A 45 19.50 -19.73 33.03
N ALA A 46 19.86 -20.79 32.30
CA ALA A 46 20.63 -20.72 31.07
C ALA A 46 19.66 -20.89 29.89
N VAL A 47 19.63 -19.90 28.99
CA VAL A 47 18.85 -19.89 27.75
C VAL A 47 19.83 -20.06 26.60
N ALA A 48 19.93 -21.27 26.05
CA ALA A 48 20.72 -21.56 24.87
C ALA A 48 19.87 -21.39 23.61
N VAL A 49 20.35 -20.60 22.66
CA VAL A 49 19.72 -20.30 21.38
C VAL A 49 20.63 -20.84 20.30
N LYS A 50 20.22 -21.94 19.68
CA LYS A 50 20.95 -22.59 18.59
C LYS A 50 20.38 -22.13 17.26
N ASP A 51 21.18 -21.46 16.45
CA ASP A 51 20.82 -21.10 15.07
C ASP A 51 20.95 -22.35 14.19
N LEU A 52 19.82 -22.88 13.74
CA LEU A 52 19.77 -24.11 12.95
C LEU A 52 20.30 -23.92 11.53
N VAL A 53 20.41 -22.66 11.07
CA VAL A 53 20.87 -22.36 9.72
C VAL A 53 22.35 -22.00 9.73
N ARG A 54 22.76 -21.06 10.59
CA ARG A 54 24.17 -20.64 10.74
C ARG A 54 25.01 -21.64 11.51
N LYS A 55 24.38 -22.60 12.20
CA LYS A 55 25.02 -23.53 13.14
C LYS A 55 25.83 -22.81 14.22
N THR A 56 25.32 -21.66 14.68
CA THR A 56 25.94 -20.85 15.74
C THR A 56 25.10 -20.89 17.00
N ASP A 57 25.74 -21.02 18.14
CA ASP A 57 25.07 -21.11 19.43
C ASP A 57 25.34 -19.86 20.27
N ARG A 58 24.31 -19.38 20.99
CA ARG A 58 24.41 -18.29 21.96
C ARG A 58 23.79 -18.72 23.27
N ILE A 59 24.40 -18.36 24.40
CA ILE A 59 23.87 -18.70 25.72
C ILE A 59 23.68 -17.41 26.52
N TYR A 60 22.49 -17.25 27.09
CA TYR A 60 22.12 -16.13 27.94
C TYR A 60 21.86 -16.62 29.36
N LYS A 61 22.21 -15.81 30.36
CA LYS A 61 21.92 -16.10 31.77
C LYS A 61 20.80 -15.19 32.26
N VAL A 62 19.76 -15.76 32.86
CA VAL A 62 18.59 -15.03 33.38
C VAL A 62 18.44 -15.31 34.86
N LYS A 63 18.55 -14.27 35.69
CA LYS A 63 18.39 -14.35 37.15
C LYS A 63 17.03 -13.79 37.54
N THR A 64 16.22 -14.55 38.28
CA THR A 64 14.87 -14.12 38.69
C THR A 64 14.37 -14.87 39.94
N ARG A 65 13.48 -14.25 40.70
CA ARG A 65 12.70 -14.89 41.79
C ARG A 65 11.26 -15.18 41.39
N ASN A 66 10.82 -14.75 40.22
CA ASN A 66 9.44 -14.93 39.82
C ASN A 66 9.19 -16.39 39.43
N SER A 67 8.01 -16.91 39.78
CA SER A 67 7.55 -18.23 39.36
C SER A 67 7.30 -18.28 37.84
N THR A 68 6.97 -17.15 37.22
CA THR A 68 6.82 -17.03 35.76
C THR A 68 7.86 -16.07 35.23
N VAL A 69 8.57 -16.48 34.18
CA VAL A 69 9.67 -15.72 33.60
C VAL A 69 9.35 -15.40 32.15
N GLU A 70 9.49 -14.14 31.79
CA GLU A 70 9.39 -13.65 30.42
C GLU A 70 10.76 -13.10 30.00
N TYR A 71 11.25 -13.54 28.84
CA TYR A 71 12.55 -13.16 28.34
C TYR A 71 12.50 -12.84 26.84
N THR A 72 13.12 -11.73 26.46
CA THR A 72 13.25 -11.33 25.06
C THR A 72 14.63 -11.70 24.53
N ILE A 73 14.68 -12.65 23.62
CA ILE A 73 15.86 -12.98 22.83
C ILE A 73 16.01 -11.91 21.75
N LYS A 74 17.14 -11.21 21.72
CA LYS A 74 17.45 -10.16 20.75
C LYS A 74 18.53 -10.61 19.76
N LYS A 75 18.72 -9.84 18.68
CA LYS A 75 19.75 -10.07 17.65
C LYS A 75 19.58 -11.41 16.91
N LEU A 76 18.32 -11.81 16.68
CA LEU A 76 17.99 -12.88 15.75
C LEU A 76 18.02 -12.34 14.31
N GLU A 77 18.13 -13.24 13.35
CA GLU A 77 18.12 -12.89 11.93
C GLU A 77 16.71 -13.07 11.35
N PRO A 78 16.25 -12.20 10.45
CA PRO A 78 14.97 -12.37 9.75
C PRO A 78 14.89 -13.70 8.99
N GLY A 79 13.73 -14.36 9.01
CA GLY A 79 13.53 -15.67 8.38
C GLY A 79 14.43 -16.80 8.93
N GLY A 80 15.05 -16.60 10.09
CA GLY A 80 15.89 -17.54 10.80
C GLY A 80 15.10 -18.65 11.49
N LYS A 81 15.76 -19.79 11.69
CA LYS A 81 15.20 -20.96 12.39
C LYS A 81 16.06 -21.26 13.60
N TYR A 82 15.46 -21.23 14.78
CA TYR A 82 16.20 -21.39 16.04
C TYR A 82 15.62 -22.52 16.89
N HIS A 83 16.51 -23.22 17.59
CA HIS A 83 16.15 -24.15 18.65
C HIS A 83 16.56 -23.53 19.99
N VAL A 84 15.58 -23.20 20.82
CA VAL A 84 15.77 -22.56 22.12
C VAL A 84 15.64 -23.61 23.21
N ILE A 85 16.62 -23.64 24.10
CA ILE A 85 16.69 -24.56 25.23
C ILE A 85 16.83 -23.72 26.49
N VAL A 86 15.96 -23.96 27.47
CA VAL A 86 15.95 -23.30 28.77
C VAL A 86 16.22 -24.35 29.84
N GLN A 87 17.24 -24.09 30.65
CA GLN A 87 17.66 -24.97 31.73
C GLN A 87 17.84 -24.15 33.00
N LEU A 88 17.33 -24.65 34.13
CA LEU A 88 17.65 -24.06 35.42
C LEU A 88 19.06 -24.50 35.85
N GLY A 89 19.90 -23.56 36.27
CA GLY A 89 21.24 -23.82 36.76
C GLY A 89 21.18 -24.79 37.94
N ASN A 90 22.09 -25.77 37.95
CA ASN A 90 22.13 -26.90 38.89
C ASN A 90 21.12 -28.03 38.61
N MET A 91 20.41 -28.00 37.47
CA MET A 91 19.45 -29.07 37.07
C MET A 91 19.90 -29.76 35.77
N SER A 92 19.61 -31.06 35.65
CA SER A 92 19.98 -31.86 34.46
C SER A 92 18.94 -31.85 33.36
N LYS A 93 17.65 -31.65 33.67
CA LYS A 93 16.58 -31.60 32.67
C LYS A 93 16.39 -30.20 32.11
N GLU A 94 16.06 -30.14 30.83
CA GLU A 94 15.85 -28.92 30.07
C GLU A 94 14.45 -28.89 29.45
N SER A 95 14.01 -27.70 29.09
CA SER A 95 12.79 -27.46 28.31
C SER A 95 13.19 -26.80 27.00
N SER A 96 12.63 -27.24 25.88
CA SER A 96 13.06 -26.76 24.57
C SER A 96 11.89 -26.51 23.61
N MET A 97 12.14 -25.65 22.63
CA MET A 97 11.19 -25.27 21.60
C MET A 97 11.90 -24.85 20.32
N LYS A 98 11.18 -24.88 19.20
CA LYS A 98 11.65 -24.31 17.94
C LYS A 98 10.89 -23.02 17.65
N ILE A 99 11.59 -21.99 17.22
CA ILE A 99 11.02 -20.70 16.81
C ILE A 99 11.50 -20.33 15.41
N ASN A 100 10.62 -19.73 14.63
CA ASN A 100 10.93 -19.18 13.32
C ASN A 100 10.70 -17.67 13.38
N THR A 101 11.69 -16.87 13.02
CA THR A 101 11.52 -15.42 12.97
C THR A 101 10.76 -15.00 11.73
N VAL A 102 10.12 -13.84 11.82
CA VAL A 102 9.36 -13.27 10.69
C VAL A 102 10.33 -12.94 9.54
N PRO A 103 10.02 -13.33 8.30
CA PRO A 103 10.83 -12.94 7.14
C PRO A 103 10.74 -11.42 6.87
N LEU A 104 11.70 -10.90 6.10
CA LEU A 104 11.63 -9.54 5.55
C LEU A 104 10.49 -9.46 4.52
N SER A 105 9.96 -8.26 4.33
CA SER A 105 8.98 -8.01 3.28
C SER A 105 9.58 -8.24 1.90
N ALA A 106 8.73 -8.54 0.92
CA ALA A 106 9.15 -8.57 -0.48
C ALA A 106 9.59 -7.18 -0.96
N PRO A 107 10.54 -7.08 -1.91
CA PRO A 107 10.87 -5.83 -2.59
C PRO A 107 9.63 -5.21 -3.24
N ASP A 108 9.40 -3.92 -3.01
CA ASP A 108 8.23 -3.23 -3.54
C ASP A 108 8.47 -2.75 -4.98
N ALA A 109 7.38 -2.66 -5.76
CA ALA A 109 7.35 -2.08 -7.11
C ALA A 109 8.36 -2.70 -8.09
N LEU A 110 8.49 -4.04 -8.07
CA LEU A 110 9.20 -4.78 -9.12
C LEU A 110 8.59 -4.46 -10.49
N LYS A 111 9.44 -4.11 -11.46
CA LYS A 111 9.08 -3.77 -12.83
C LYS A 111 10.06 -4.41 -13.81
N ILE A 112 9.60 -4.62 -15.03
CA ILE A 112 10.39 -5.09 -16.17
C ILE A 112 10.43 -3.97 -17.19
N ILE A 113 11.62 -3.65 -17.68
CA ILE A 113 11.85 -2.75 -18.80
C ILE A 113 12.47 -3.58 -19.92
N THR A 114 11.83 -3.58 -21.08
CA THR A 114 12.30 -4.27 -22.28
C THR A 114 13.24 -3.37 -23.07
N GLU A 115 14.46 -3.85 -23.33
CA GLU A 115 15.38 -3.27 -24.30
C GLU A 115 15.59 -4.23 -25.47
N ASN A 116 16.26 -3.78 -26.53
CA ASN A 116 16.36 -4.52 -27.81
C ASN A 116 16.90 -5.97 -27.67
N ASP A 117 17.82 -6.22 -26.75
CA ASP A 117 18.51 -7.54 -26.59
C ASP A 117 18.37 -8.13 -25.17
N HIS A 118 17.77 -7.39 -24.25
CA HIS A 118 17.69 -7.80 -22.85
C HIS A 118 16.56 -7.12 -22.14
N ILE A 119 16.20 -7.64 -20.97
CA ILE A 119 15.32 -6.96 -20.05
C ILE A 119 16.10 -6.47 -18.84
N LEU A 120 15.60 -5.39 -18.25
CA LEU A 120 16.04 -4.87 -16.98
C LEU A 120 14.93 -5.05 -15.95
N LEU A 121 15.23 -5.82 -14.90
CA LEU A 121 14.41 -5.87 -13.70
C LEU A 121 14.77 -4.68 -12.83
N PHE A 122 13.78 -3.96 -12.29
CA PHE A 122 14.00 -2.82 -11.40
C PHE A 122 13.03 -2.89 -10.21
N TRP A 123 13.49 -2.60 -9.00
CA TRP A 123 12.66 -2.57 -7.79
C TRP A 123 13.07 -1.44 -6.84
N LYS A 124 12.24 -1.16 -5.82
CA LYS A 124 12.61 -0.22 -4.75
C LYS A 124 13.49 -0.90 -3.71
N SER A 125 14.48 -0.17 -3.19
CA SER A 125 15.31 -0.69 -2.10
C SER A 125 14.46 -1.08 -0.89
N LEU A 126 14.69 -2.28 -0.39
CA LEU A 126 14.02 -2.80 0.79
C LEU A 126 14.41 -2.03 2.06
N ALA A 127 15.56 -1.35 2.07
CA ALA A 127 15.97 -0.50 3.20
C ALA A 127 15.00 0.66 3.49
N LEU A 128 14.20 1.06 2.50
CA LEU A 128 13.15 2.08 2.67
C LEU A 128 12.01 1.63 3.58
N LYS A 129 11.79 0.31 3.69
CA LYS A 129 10.70 -0.31 4.47
C LYS A 129 11.23 -1.09 5.68
N GLU A 130 12.40 -1.67 5.54
CA GLU A 130 13.04 -2.54 6.53
C GLU A 130 14.29 -1.86 7.09
N SER A 131 14.16 -1.18 8.23
CA SER A 131 15.29 -0.48 8.88
C SER A 131 16.45 -1.39 9.29
N ASN A 132 16.20 -2.69 9.44
CA ASN A 132 17.21 -3.69 9.79
C ASN A 132 17.81 -4.40 8.57
N PHE A 133 17.39 -4.05 7.35
CA PHE A 133 17.95 -4.62 6.14
C PHE A 133 19.31 -3.99 5.86
N ASN A 134 20.32 -4.85 5.64
CA ASN A 134 21.65 -4.42 5.25
C ASN A 134 21.79 -4.60 3.73
N GLU A 135 21.84 -3.48 3.00
CA GLU A 135 21.91 -3.47 1.53
C GLU A 135 23.14 -4.20 0.97
N SER A 136 24.24 -4.30 1.75
CA SER A 136 25.42 -5.05 1.33
C SER A 136 25.18 -6.56 1.16
N ARG A 137 24.08 -7.08 1.71
CA ARG A 137 23.66 -8.48 1.53
C ARG A 137 23.03 -8.73 0.16
N GLY A 138 22.43 -7.68 -0.43
CA GLY A 138 21.83 -7.70 -1.75
C GLY A 138 20.59 -8.60 -1.92
N TYR A 139 20.29 -8.87 -3.17
CA TYR A 139 19.12 -9.59 -3.66
C TYR A 139 19.54 -10.81 -4.48
N GLU A 140 18.63 -11.77 -4.54
CA GLU A 140 18.73 -12.96 -5.37
C GLU A 140 17.62 -12.98 -6.40
N ILE A 141 17.96 -13.38 -7.62
CA ILE A 141 17.03 -13.40 -8.75
C ILE A 141 16.89 -14.83 -9.27
N HIS A 142 15.65 -15.29 -9.34
CA HIS A 142 15.28 -16.53 -10.02
C HIS A 142 14.30 -16.23 -11.14
N MET A 143 14.28 -17.14 -12.11
CA MET A 143 13.37 -17.11 -13.25
C MET A 143 12.69 -18.46 -13.34
N PHE A 144 11.37 -18.43 -13.48
CA PHE A 144 10.56 -19.61 -13.76
C PHE A 144 10.07 -19.55 -15.20
N ASP A 145 10.45 -20.52 -16.00
CA ASP A 145 9.96 -20.73 -17.36
C ASP A 145 8.72 -21.62 -17.28
N SER A 146 7.55 -21.04 -17.53
CA SER A 146 6.28 -21.78 -17.43
C SER A 146 6.07 -22.79 -18.54
N LEU A 147 6.72 -22.62 -19.70
CA LEU A 147 6.63 -23.56 -20.82
C LEU A 147 7.43 -24.83 -20.53
N MET A 148 8.65 -24.67 -19.98
CA MET A 148 9.49 -25.81 -19.59
C MET A 148 9.19 -26.32 -18.18
N ASN A 149 8.45 -25.55 -17.37
CA ASN A 149 8.24 -25.77 -15.94
C ASN A 149 9.58 -25.90 -15.17
N ILE A 150 10.53 -25.01 -15.47
CA ILE A 150 11.87 -25.01 -14.88
C ILE A 150 12.12 -23.69 -14.15
N THR A 151 12.61 -23.76 -12.92
CA THR A 151 13.16 -22.61 -12.19
C THR A 151 14.67 -22.57 -12.33
N ALA A 152 15.22 -21.44 -12.75
CA ALA A 152 16.64 -21.19 -12.90
C ALA A 152 17.09 -20.03 -12.01
N TYR A 153 18.22 -20.23 -11.31
CA TYR A 153 18.93 -19.15 -10.62
C TYR A 153 19.64 -18.28 -11.65
N LEU A 154 19.34 -16.98 -11.66
CA LEU A 154 19.94 -16.03 -12.60
C LEU A 154 21.17 -15.34 -12.04
N GLY A 155 21.21 -15.09 -10.72
CA GLY A 155 22.32 -14.39 -10.10
C GLY A 155 21.95 -13.66 -8.82
N ASN A 156 22.94 -12.92 -8.31
CA ASN A 156 22.80 -12.02 -7.18
C ASN A 156 23.29 -10.62 -7.53
N THR A 157 22.76 -9.61 -6.84
CA THR A 157 23.19 -8.21 -7.01
C THR A 157 22.95 -7.43 -5.72
N THR A 158 23.79 -6.43 -5.44
CA THR A 158 23.54 -5.46 -4.36
C THR A 158 22.80 -4.22 -4.87
N GLU A 159 22.66 -4.08 -6.18
CA GLU A 159 21.95 -2.99 -6.83
C GLU A 159 20.44 -3.26 -6.83
N ASN A 160 19.64 -2.24 -7.13
CA ASN A 160 18.18 -2.36 -7.20
C ASN A 160 17.69 -2.65 -8.63
N PHE A 161 18.58 -3.13 -9.49
CA PHE A 161 18.27 -3.58 -10.84
C PHE A 161 19.08 -4.82 -11.22
N PHE A 162 18.59 -5.57 -12.20
CA PHE A 162 19.27 -6.76 -12.71
C PHE A 162 19.00 -6.95 -14.20
N LYS A 163 20.07 -7.19 -14.97
CA LYS A 163 19.99 -7.44 -16.41
C LYS A 163 19.79 -8.93 -16.69
N VAL A 164 18.78 -9.27 -17.49
CA VAL A 164 18.52 -10.63 -17.98
C VAL A 164 18.56 -10.64 -19.50
N SER A 165 19.41 -11.48 -20.05
CA SER A 165 19.60 -11.67 -21.50
C SER A 165 19.29 -13.12 -21.91
N ASN A 166 19.29 -13.40 -23.22
CA ASN A 166 19.12 -14.74 -23.78
C ASN A 166 17.76 -15.40 -23.44
N LEU A 167 16.70 -14.60 -23.34
CA LEU A 167 15.34 -15.11 -23.21
C LEU A 167 14.86 -15.68 -24.56
N LYS A 168 14.10 -16.78 -24.51
CA LYS A 168 13.62 -17.46 -25.72
C LYS A 168 12.26 -16.89 -26.14
N ILE A 169 12.11 -16.70 -27.45
CA ILE A 169 10.85 -16.27 -28.07
C ILE A 169 9.77 -17.34 -27.85
N GLY A 170 8.55 -16.92 -27.52
CA GLY A 170 7.42 -17.81 -27.24
C GLY A 170 7.45 -18.49 -25.85
N HIS A 171 8.38 -18.11 -24.99
CA HIS A 171 8.42 -18.56 -23.60
C HIS A 171 7.83 -17.52 -22.66
N ASN A 172 7.12 -18.02 -21.66
CA ASN A 172 6.47 -17.20 -20.64
C ASN A 172 7.27 -17.32 -19.34
N TYR A 173 7.89 -16.21 -18.95
CA TYR A 173 8.82 -16.17 -17.82
C TYR A 173 8.18 -15.48 -16.62
N SER A 174 8.44 -15.98 -15.42
CA SER A 174 8.15 -15.28 -14.17
C SER A 174 9.45 -15.01 -13.45
N PHE A 175 9.75 -13.75 -13.16
CA PHE A 175 10.94 -13.35 -12.43
C PHE A 175 10.60 -13.15 -10.96
N SER A 176 11.43 -13.69 -10.07
CA SER A 176 11.32 -13.49 -8.64
C SER A 176 12.56 -12.83 -8.07
N VAL A 177 12.39 -11.74 -7.33
CA VAL A 177 13.47 -11.02 -6.65
C VAL A 177 13.25 -11.12 -5.15
N GLN A 178 14.25 -11.56 -4.40
CA GLN A 178 14.13 -11.83 -2.97
C GLN A 178 15.38 -11.35 -2.22
N ALA A 179 15.17 -10.80 -1.01
CA ALA A 179 16.27 -10.31 -0.19
C ALA A 179 17.09 -11.47 0.41
N ARG A 180 18.41 -11.30 0.41
CA ARG A 180 19.36 -12.24 1.00
C ARG A 180 19.71 -11.77 2.41
N CYS A 181 19.69 -12.67 3.41
CA CYS A 181 20.13 -12.30 4.75
C CYS A 181 21.43 -12.93 5.19
N LEU A 182 21.81 -14.10 4.67
CA LEU A 182 22.91 -14.86 5.28
C LEU A 182 23.69 -15.75 4.33
N TYR A 183 24.91 -16.06 4.79
CA TYR A 183 25.83 -17.05 4.24
C TYR A 183 25.14 -18.41 4.08
N SER A 184 25.46 -19.14 3.01
CA SER A 184 24.90 -20.47 2.67
C SER A 184 23.52 -20.50 1.99
N GLY A 185 23.15 -19.44 1.26
CA GLY A 185 21.96 -19.45 0.37
C GLY A 185 20.62 -19.41 1.11
N GLN A 186 20.61 -18.89 2.34
CA GLN A 186 19.36 -18.70 3.07
C GLN A 186 18.65 -17.43 2.59
N MET A 187 17.43 -17.65 2.08
CA MET A 187 16.50 -16.59 1.78
C MET A 187 15.74 -16.18 3.04
N CYS A 188 15.64 -14.88 3.25
CA CYS A 188 15.07 -14.34 4.48
C CYS A 188 13.95 -13.34 4.26
N GLY A 189 13.73 -12.91 3.02
CA GLY A 189 12.59 -12.09 2.64
C GLY A 189 11.56 -12.90 1.89
N GLU A 190 10.37 -12.38 1.74
CA GLU A 190 9.40 -12.91 0.77
C GLU A 190 9.82 -12.55 -0.66
N PRO A 191 9.53 -13.38 -1.68
CA PRO A 191 9.86 -13.07 -3.06
C PRO A 191 8.85 -12.08 -3.66
N ALA A 192 9.35 -11.07 -4.37
CA ALA A 192 8.55 -10.27 -5.29
C ALA A 192 8.54 -10.95 -6.65
N THR A 193 7.37 -11.31 -7.18
CA THR A 193 7.23 -12.04 -8.44
C THR A 193 6.54 -11.19 -9.50
N LEU A 194 7.05 -11.20 -10.73
CA LEU A 194 6.42 -10.53 -11.86
C LEU A 194 6.47 -11.40 -13.12
N LEU A 195 5.32 -11.56 -13.78
CA LEU A 195 5.17 -12.28 -15.04
C LEU A 195 5.65 -11.41 -16.21
N TYR A 196 6.29 -12.07 -17.17
CA TYR A 196 6.74 -11.53 -18.44
C TYR A 196 6.20 -12.39 -19.59
N ASP A 197 5.34 -11.80 -20.41
CA ASP A 197 4.54 -12.47 -21.45
C ASP A 197 4.75 -11.83 -22.84
N GLU A 198 5.74 -10.93 -22.98
CA GLU A 198 5.86 -10.06 -24.17
C GLU A 198 6.70 -10.67 -25.31
N LEU A 199 7.31 -11.84 -25.12
CA LEU A 199 8.19 -12.47 -26.12
C LEU A 199 7.45 -13.20 -27.26
N GLY A 200 6.22 -12.79 -27.57
CA GLY A 200 5.28 -13.59 -28.36
C GLY A 200 4.42 -12.84 -29.38
N THR A 201 4.94 -11.82 -30.08
CA THR A 201 4.34 -11.34 -31.34
C THR A 201 5.42 -10.76 -32.25
N GLY A 202 5.98 -11.60 -33.12
CA GLY A 202 6.73 -11.13 -34.27
C GLY A 202 5.76 -10.63 -35.33
N GLU A 203 5.41 -9.34 -35.29
CA GLU A 203 5.06 -8.55 -36.48
C GLU A 203 4.98 -7.07 -36.07
N ASP A 204 5.74 -6.26 -36.81
CA ASP A 204 5.80 -4.80 -36.81
C ASP A 204 4.67 -4.05 -36.08
N SER A 205 5.00 -3.41 -34.96
CA SER A 205 4.36 -2.14 -34.61
C SER A 205 5.19 -1.37 -33.60
N SER A 206 5.92 -0.40 -34.13
CA SER A 206 6.33 0.82 -33.45
C SER A 206 5.11 1.57 -32.89
N VAL A 207 4.52 1.13 -31.78
CA VAL A 207 3.74 1.98 -30.89
C VAL A 207 3.93 1.46 -29.47
N ALA A 208 4.77 2.17 -28.72
CA ALA A 208 4.85 2.05 -27.28
C ALA A 208 3.45 2.08 -26.65
N ARG A 209 2.96 0.91 -26.21
CA ARG A 209 1.93 0.84 -25.18
C ARG A 209 2.60 0.36 -23.91
N SER A 210 3.25 1.32 -23.26
CA SER A 210 3.49 1.27 -21.82
C SER A 210 2.17 0.87 -21.16
N GLY A 211 2.12 -0.34 -20.61
CA GLY A 211 1.11 -0.80 -19.67
C GLY A 211 1.14 0.08 -18.43
N ARG A 212 0.59 1.28 -18.55
CA ARG A 212 0.41 2.22 -17.46
C ARG A 212 -0.68 1.63 -16.59
N SER A 213 -0.32 1.17 -15.38
CA SER A 213 -1.27 1.10 -14.28
C SER A 213 -1.94 2.48 -14.21
N THR A 214 -3.18 2.57 -14.69
CA THR A 214 -3.91 3.83 -14.73
C THR A 214 -4.15 4.24 -13.30
N ASP A 215 -3.31 5.17 -12.83
CA ASP A 215 -3.49 5.80 -11.53
C ASP A 215 -4.88 6.44 -11.55
N VAL A 216 -5.82 5.85 -10.82
CA VAL A 216 -7.24 6.20 -10.87
C VAL A 216 -7.43 7.68 -10.52
N ALA A 217 -6.53 8.23 -9.68
CA ALA A 217 -6.47 9.64 -9.36
C ALA A 217 -6.22 10.55 -10.57
N ALA A 218 -5.42 10.11 -11.54
CA ALA A 218 -5.08 10.90 -12.74
C ALA A 218 -6.27 11.03 -13.72
N ILE A 219 -7.27 10.17 -13.62
CA ILE A 219 -8.50 10.22 -14.44
C ILE A 219 -9.63 10.90 -13.66
N VAL A 220 -9.78 10.58 -12.37
CA VAL A 220 -10.90 11.07 -11.56
C VAL A 220 -10.78 12.58 -11.30
N VAL A 221 -9.59 13.10 -11.04
CA VAL A 221 -9.42 14.53 -10.69
C VAL A 221 -9.77 15.47 -11.86
N PRO A 222 -9.29 15.26 -13.10
CA PRO A 222 -9.67 16.11 -14.22
C PRO A 222 -11.17 16.02 -14.56
N VAL A 223 -11.77 14.82 -14.48
CA VAL A 223 -13.19 14.62 -14.77
C VAL A 223 -14.07 15.31 -13.73
N LEU A 224 -13.74 15.19 -12.45
CA LEU A 224 -14.46 15.88 -11.37
C LEU A 224 -14.37 17.41 -11.53
N PHE A 225 -13.19 17.92 -11.89
CA PHE A 225 -12.99 19.35 -12.14
C PHE A 225 -13.87 19.85 -13.30
N LEU A 226 -13.92 19.13 -14.42
CA LEU A 226 -14.79 19.48 -15.55
C LEU A 226 -16.27 19.45 -15.18
N LEU A 227 -16.71 18.47 -14.37
CA LEU A 227 -18.09 18.41 -13.89
C LEU A 227 -18.44 19.59 -12.98
N LEU A 228 -17.54 20.01 -12.11
CA LEU A 228 -17.76 21.18 -11.25
C LEU A 228 -17.82 22.48 -12.06
N VAL A 229 -16.97 22.62 -13.08
CA VAL A 229 -16.99 23.79 -13.98
C VAL A 229 -18.29 23.87 -14.78
N THR A 230 -18.77 22.75 -15.34
CA THR A 230 -20.04 22.74 -16.09
C THR A 230 -21.24 23.03 -15.20
N LEU A 231 -21.27 22.50 -13.96
CA LEU A 231 -22.27 22.84 -12.95
C LEU A 231 -22.24 24.33 -12.59
N GLY A 232 -21.05 24.91 -12.39
CA GLY A 232 -20.89 26.33 -12.09
C GLY A 232 -21.41 27.23 -13.21
N ILE A 233 -21.04 26.95 -14.46
CA ILE A 233 -21.52 27.69 -15.63
C ILE A 233 -23.05 27.56 -15.77
N GLY A 234 -23.59 26.34 -15.61
CA GLY A 234 -25.02 26.09 -15.64
C GLY A 234 -25.78 26.90 -14.57
N PHE A 235 -25.23 26.99 -13.36
CA PHE A 235 -25.83 27.77 -12.29
C PHE A 235 -25.87 29.28 -12.59
N VAL A 236 -24.80 29.84 -13.17
CA VAL A 236 -24.76 31.25 -13.58
C VAL A 236 -25.81 31.54 -14.66
N LEU A 237 -25.94 30.67 -15.67
CA LEU A 237 -26.95 30.83 -16.71
C LEU A 237 -28.38 30.77 -16.15
N LEU A 238 -28.65 29.83 -15.25
CA LEU A 238 -29.96 29.72 -14.59
C LEU A 238 -30.24 30.94 -13.71
N TYR A 239 -29.24 31.45 -13.00
CA TYR A 239 -29.36 32.66 -12.19
C TYR A 239 -29.66 33.89 -13.05
N MET A 240 -28.95 34.09 -14.16
CA MET A 240 -29.24 35.19 -15.10
C MET A 240 -30.64 35.08 -15.69
N ARG A 241 -31.06 33.86 -16.07
CA ARG A 241 -32.41 33.61 -16.60
C ARG A 241 -33.48 33.90 -15.55
N HIS A 242 -33.27 33.49 -14.31
CA HIS A 242 -34.19 33.77 -13.21
C HIS A 242 -34.31 35.27 -12.92
N ARG A 243 -33.17 35.99 -12.90
CA ARG A 243 -33.16 37.44 -12.72
C ARG A 243 -33.89 38.17 -13.85
N ARG A 244 -33.70 37.74 -15.10
CA ARG A 244 -34.42 38.29 -16.26
C ARG A 244 -35.92 38.06 -16.17
N LEU A 245 -36.35 36.87 -15.73
CA LEU A 245 -37.76 36.55 -15.54
C LEU A 245 -38.39 37.39 -14.42
N GLN A 246 -37.69 37.61 -13.30
CA GLN A 246 -38.20 38.47 -12.22
C GLN A 246 -38.38 39.93 -12.66
N ASN A 247 -37.46 40.48 -13.46
CA ASN A 247 -37.58 41.85 -13.97
C ASN A 247 -38.72 42.02 -15.00
N SER A 248 -39.11 40.95 -15.69
CA SER A 248 -40.21 40.98 -16.66
C SER A 248 -41.59 41.05 -16.01
N PHE A 249 -41.81 40.38 -14.87
CA PHE A 249 -43.13 40.37 -14.23
C PHE A 249 -43.48 41.70 -13.55
N THR A 250 -42.49 42.43 -13.05
CA THR A 250 -42.69 43.76 -12.46
C THR A 250 -43.09 44.81 -13.51
N ALA A 251 -42.59 44.70 -14.75
CA ALA A 251 -42.94 45.60 -15.85
C ALA A 251 -44.41 45.45 -16.31
N PHE A 252 -44.99 44.26 -16.20
CA PHE A 252 -46.40 44.02 -16.53
C PHE A 252 -47.38 44.42 -15.41
N ALA A 253 -46.93 44.44 -14.15
CA ALA A 253 -47.80 44.78 -13.02
C ALA A 253 -47.98 46.30 -12.81
N ASN A 254 -47.08 47.13 -13.34
CA ASN A 254 -47.10 48.59 -13.20
C ASN A 254 -47.51 49.35 -14.49
N SER A 255 -48.16 48.68 -15.45
CA SER A 255 -48.69 49.37 -16.62
C SER A 255 -49.97 50.13 -16.27
N HIS A 256 -49.97 51.46 -16.40
CA HIS A 256 -51.16 52.29 -16.26
C HIS A 256 -51.71 52.67 -17.65
N TYR A 257 -53.01 52.46 -17.85
CA TYR A 257 -53.70 52.85 -19.08
C TYR A 257 -54.07 54.34 -19.03
N SER A 258 -53.66 55.12 -20.03
CA SER A 258 -53.98 56.54 -20.13
C SER A 258 -55.04 56.78 -21.21
N SER A 259 -56.26 57.12 -20.78
CA SER A 259 -57.40 57.38 -21.66
C SER A 259 -57.23 58.62 -22.55
N ARG A 260 -56.27 59.52 -22.25
CA ARG A 260 -56.02 60.72 -23.05
C ARG A 260 -55.17 60.48 -24.30
N LEU A 261 -54.42 59.37 -24.34
CA LEU A 261 -53.52 59.01 -25.44
C LEU A 261 -54.00 57.78 -26.22
N GLY A 262 -55.08 57.11 -25.76
CA GLY A 262 -55.62 55.91 -26.40
C GLY A 262 -54.67 54.71 -26.36
N SER A 263 -53.59 54.78 -25.59
CA SER A 263 -52.54 53.76 -25.53
C SER A 263 -52.14 53.42 -24.09
N ALA A 264 -51.69 52.19 -23.89
CA ALA A 264 -51.11 51.74 -22.63
C ALA A 264 -49.61 52.12 -22.60
N ILE A 265 -49.15 52.75 -21.51
CA ILE A 265 -47.73 53.12 -21.33
C ILE A 265 -47.11 52.16 -20.31
N PHE A 266 -46.06 51.45 -20.73
CA PHE A 266 -45.28 50.57 -19.86
C PHE A 266 -44.15 51.40 -19.24
N SER A 267 -44.18 51.60 -17.92
CA SER A 267 -43.06 52.21 -17.21
C SER A 267 -41.97 51.15 -17.05
N SER A 268 -41.00 51.13 -17.95
CA SER A 268 -39.71 50.47 -17.68
C SER A 268 -39.10 51.21 -16.50
N GLY A 269 -39.03 50.55 -15.34
CA GLY A 269 -38.45 51.08 -14.12
C GLY A 269 -36.93 51.23 -14.25
N ASP A 270 -36.52 52.20 -15.06
CA ASP A 270 -35.15 52.65 -15.22
C ASP A 270 -35.01 53.98 -14.48
N ASP A 271 -34.68 53.87 -13.19
CA ASP A 271 -34.18 54.99 -12.40
C ASP A 271 -32.78 54.61 -11.92
N LEU A 272 -31.80 55.23 -12.59
CA LEU A 272 -30.42 55.47 -12.18
C LEU A 272 -29.41 54.32 -12.32
N GLY A 273 -28.76 54.31 -13.48
CA GLY A 273 -27.29 54.27 -13.54
C GLY A 273 -26.68 53.16 -14.38
N ASP A 274 -26.73 53.28 -15.70
CA ASP A 274 -25.52 53.53 -16.50
C ASP A 274 -25.87 53.55 -18.00
N GLU A 275 -25.38 54.61 -18.62
CA GLU A 275 -24.96 54.80 -20.02
C GLU A 275 -25.46 53.83 -21.10
N ASP A 276 -26.09 54.46 -22.09
CA ASP A 276 -26.16 54.06 -23.50
C ASP A 276 -26.68 52.64 -23.78
N ASP A 277 -27.99 52.54 -24.05
CA ASP A 277 -28.58 51.79 -25.17
C ASP A 277 -30.09 51.59 -24.93
N GLU A 278 -30.96 52.22 -25.73
CA GLU A 278 -32.23 51.61 -26.22
C GLU A 278 -32.90 52.60 -27.20
N ALA A 279 -32.74 52.40 -28.51
CA ALA A 279 -33.58 51.57 -29.40
C ALA A 279 -34.83 52.29 -29.94
N PRO A 280 -35.22 52.02 -31.19
CA PRO A 280 -36.29 52.76 -31.86
C PRO A 280 -37.64 52.44 -31.23
N MET A 281 -38.33 53.50 -30.83
CA MET A 281 -39.73 53.50 -30.42
C MET A 281 -40.59 52.89 -31.53
N ILE A 282 -41.20 51.72 -31.27
CA ILE A 282 -42.10 51.07 -32.21
C ILE A 282 -43.36 51.94 -32.36
N THR A 283 -43.47 52.63 -33.48
CA THR A 283 -44.67 53.35 -33.89
C THR A 283 -45.68 52.35 -34.46
N GLY A 284 -46.93 52.42 -33.98
CA GLY A 284 -48.01 51.55 -34.40
C GLY A 284 -48.34 51.69 -35.90
N PHE A 285 -48.71 50.56 -36.51
CA PHE A 285 -49.14 50.50 -37.91
C PHE A 285 -50.43 51.31 -38.11
N SER A 286 -50.41 52.26 -39.04
CA SER A 286 -51.60 52.98 -39.51
C SER A 286 -52.33 52.11 -40.53
N ASP A 287 -53.54 51.70 -40.18
CA ASP A 287 -54.42 50.80 -40.94
C ASP A 287 -55.31 51.57 -41.93
N ASP A 288 -54.72 52.23 -42.93
CA ASP A 288 -55.50 52.94 -43.96
C ASP A 288 -54.80 52.93 -45.33
N VAL A 289 -54.98 51.85 -46.10
CA VAL A 289 -54.81 51.90 -47.56
C VAL A 289 -55.94 51.11 -48.24
N PRO A 290 -56.80 51.74 -49.05
CA PRO A 290 -57.87 51.03 -49.75
C PRO A 290 -57.31 50.28 -50.97
N MET A 291 -57.66 48.99 -51.06
CA MET A 291 -57.35 48.10 -52.17
C MET A 291 -58.21 48.46 -53.40
N VAL A 292 -57.58 48.87 -54.51
CA VAL A 292 -58.25 49.08 -55.79
C VAL A 292 -57.89 47.94 -56.75
N ILE A 293 -58.91 47.26 -57.26
CA ILE A 293 -58.82 46.22 -58.28
C ILE A 293 -59.21 46.85 -59.63
N ALA A 294 -58.29 46.83 -60.59
CA ALA A 294 -58.52 46.63 -62.03
C ALA A 294 -57.17 46.49 -62.75
#